data_AF-A0A8J2XA37-F1
#
_entry.id   AF-A0A8J2XA37-F1
#
_cell.length_a   1.000
_cell.length_b   1.000
_cell.length_c   1.000
_cell.angle_alpha   90.00
_cell.angle_beta   90.00
_cell.angle_gamma   90.00
#
_symmetry.space_group_name_H-M   'P 1'
#
loop_
_entity.id
_entity.type
_entity.pdbx_description
1 polymer ?
#
loop_
_entity_poly.entity_id
_entity_poly.type
_entity_poly.pdbx_seq_one_letter_code
_entity_poly.pdbx_strand_id
1 'polypeptide(L)' 'MYKKFPTPLVKHYWPFYLSGAIMFWAIGKAANASANTPAFINDPRNPRFARGEKPVELK' A
#
# COMPACT_ATOMS: atom_id res chain seq x y z
N MET A 1 -1.09 -21.27 -30.79
CA MET A 1 -0.15 -21.18 -29.65
C MET A 1 1.01 -20.29 -30.06
N TYR A 2 1.27 -19.18 -29.37
CA TYR A 2 2.38 -18.27 -29.69
C TYR A 2 3.68 -18.75 -29.04
N LYS A 3 4.81 -18.61 -29.74
CA LYS A 3 6.13 -18.92 -29.19
C LYS A 3 6.57 -17.80 -28.24
N LYS A 4 6.85 -18.12 -26.98
CA LYS A 4 7.41 -17.17 -26.00
C LYS A 4 8.92 -17.02 -26.22
N PHE A 5 9.38 -15.80 -26.43
CA PHE A 5 10.81 -15.48 -26.55
C PHE A 5 11.42 -15.08 -25.20
N PRO A 6 12.65 -15.51 -24.89
CA PRO A 6 13.30 -15.21 -23.61
C PRO A 6 13.95 -13.81 -23.64
N THR A 7 13.15 -12.76 -23.60
CA THR A 7 13.67 -11.38 -23.52
C THR A 7 14.24 -11.07 -22.12
N PRO A 8 15.40 -10.41 -22.01
CA PRO A 8 16.08 -10.18 -20.72
C PRO A 8 15.47 -8.99 -19.95
N LEU A 9 14.24 -9.14 -19.45
CA LEU A 9 13.50 -8.07 -18.75
C LEU A 9 14.18 -7.62 -17.46
N VAL A 10 14.56 -8.56 -16.59
CA VAL A 10 15.11 -8.25 -15.26
C VAL A 10 16.43 -7.48 -15.34
N LYS A 11 17.30 -7.82 -16.32
CA LYS A 11 18.60 -7.15 -16.52
C LYS A 11 18.46 -5.64 -16.67
N HIS A 12 17.39 -5.17 -17.30
CA HIS A 12 17.21 -3.76 -17.64
C HIS A 12 16.23 -3.06 -16.69
N TYR A 13 15.19 -3.77 -16.23
CA TYR A 13 14.12 -3.17 -15.44
C TYR A 13 14.26 -3.33 -13.93
N TRP A 14 15.36 -3.92 -13.43
CA TRP A 14 15.59 -4.05 -11.98
C TRP A 14 15.48 -2.73 -11.19
N PRO A 15 15.90 -1.54 -11.68
CA PRO A 15 15.76 -0.30 -10.92
C PRO A 15 14.29 0.08 -10.72
N PHE A 16 13.42 -0.23 -11.68
CA PHE A 16 11.98 0.03 -11.58
C PHE A 16 11.31 -0.92 -10.59
N TYR A 17 11.68 -2.20 -10.61
CA TYR A 17 11.19 -3.16 -9.62
C TYR A 17 11.63 -2.79 -8.21
N LEU A 18 12.89 -2.40 -8.03
CA LEU A 18 13.41 -1.96 -6.74
C LEU A 18 12.70 -0.68 -6.27
N SER A 19 12.59 0.33 -7.13
CA SER A 19 11.91 1.58 -6.80
C SER A 19 10.44 1.35 -6.47
N GLY A 20 9.76 0.46 -7.21
CA GLY A 20 8.38 0.07 -6.94
C GLY A 20 8.22 -0.57 -5.56
N ALA A 21 9.14 -1.46 -5.17
CA ALA A 21 9.14 -2.07 -3.84
C ALA A 21 9.36 -1.04 -2.72
N ILE A 22 10.32 -0.13 -2.90
CA ILE A 22 10.60 0.95 -1.93
C ILE A 22 9.37 1.85 -1.78
N MET A 23 8.79 2.30 -2.88
CA MET A 23 7.61 3.16 -2.87
C MET A 23 6.39 2.46 -2.27
N PHE A 24 6.18 1.18 -2.57
CA PHE A 24 5.12 0.40 -1.97
C PHE A 24 5.22 0.39 -0.45
N TRP A 25 6.42 0.15 0.09
CA TRP A 25 6.64 0.19 1.55
C TRP A 25 6.42 1.58 2.14
N ALA A 26 6.99 2.61 1.52
CA ALA A 26 6.90 3.98 2.00
C ALA A 26 5.44 4.49 2.01
N ILE A 27 4.71 4.30 0.91
CA ILE A 27 3.30 4.71 0.81
C ILE A 27 2.42 3.85 1.73
N GLY A 28 2.72 2.56 1.87
CA GLY A 28 2.01 1.71 2.84
C GLY A 28 2.12 2.24 4.27
N LYS A 29 3.29 2.70 4.70
CA LYS A 29 3.48 3.34 6.00
C LYS A 29 2.75 4.68 6.10
N ALA A 30 2.87 5.52 5.07
CA ALA A 30 2.21 6.83 5.03
C ALA A 30 0.68 6.70 5.08
N ALA A 31 0.10 5.76 4.34
CA ALA A 31 -1.34 5.51 4.31
C ALA A 31 -1.86 5.03 5.68
N ASN A 32 -1.12 4.14 6.36
CA ASN A 32 -1.48 3.72 7.72
C ASN A 32 -1.44 4.88 8.72
N ALA A 33 -0.49 5.80 8.59
CA ALA A 33 -0.42 6.99 9.43
C ALA A 33 -1.57 7.96 9.15
N SER A 34 -1.86 8.25 7.87
CA SER A 34 -2.91 9.20 7.48
C SER A 34 -4.31 8.71 7.85
N ALA A 35 -4.56 7.41 7.77
CA ALA A 35 -5.83 6.80 8.16
C ALA A 35 -6.15 6.92 9.67
N ASN A 36 -5.16 7.28 10.50
CA ASN A 36 -5.32 7.48 11.95
C ASN A 36 -5.40 8.95 12.35
N THR A 37 -5.48 9.87 11.39
CA THR A 37 -5.69 11.29 11.68
C THR A 37 -7.12 11.53 12.21
N PRO A 38 -7.37 12.59 13.00
CA PRO A 38 -8.69 12.84 13.58
C PRO A 38 -9.82 12.93 12.55
N ALA A 39 -9.52 13.44 11.35
CA ALA A 39 -10.50 13.54 10.27
C ALA A 39 -10.97 12.18 9.73
N PHE A 40 -10.11 11.15 9.74
CA PHE A 40 -10.37 9.85 9.10
C PHE A 40 -10.38 8.66 10.06
N ILE A 41 -10.08 8.88 11.34
CA ILE A 41 -9.97 7.80 12.34
C ILE A 41 -11.29 7.03 12.50
N ASN A 42 -12.43 7.73 12.36
CA ASN A 42 -13.78 7.22 12.54
C ASN A 42 -14.57 7.07 11.23
N ASP A 43 -13.92 7.15 10.05
CA ASP A 43 -14.59 6.81 8.79
C ASP A 43 -14.94 5.32 8.79
N PRO A 44 -16.23 4.91 8.62
CA PRO A 44 -16.64 3.50 8.68
C PRO A 44 -15.95 2.59 7.65
N ARG A 45 -15.34 3.17 6.61
CA ARG A 45 -14.57 2.44 5.60
C ARG A 45 -13.13 2.15 6.02
N ASN A 46 -12.68 2.71 7.15
CA ASN A 46 -11.35 2.45 7.67
C ASN A 46 -11.19 0.94 7.94
N PRO A 47 -10.17 0.26 7.37
CA PRO A 47 -9.96 -1.18 7.53
C PRO A 47 -9.85 -1.66 8.98
N ARG A 48 -9.60 -0.76 9.94
CA ARG A 48 -9.67 -1.10 11.38
C ARG A 48 -10.99 -1.73 11.78
N PHE A 49 -12.10 -1.23 11.22
CA PHE A 49 -13.45 -1.67 11.62
C PHE A 49 -13.73 -3.08 11.12
N ALA A 50 -13.16 -3.47 9.97
CA ALA A 50 -13.19 -4.86 9.51
C ALA A 50 -12.40 -5.82 10.42
N ARG A 51 -11.44 -5.31 11.21
CA ARG A 51 -10.73 -6.09 12.25
C ARG A 51 -11.45 -6.11 13.60
N GLY A 52 -12.61 -5.47 13.72
CA GLY A 52 -13.40 -5.40 14.96
C GLY A 52 -12.96 -4.32 15.95
N GLU A 53 -12.09 -3.39 15.54
CA GLU A 53 -11.73 -2.24 16.37
C GLU A 53 -12.93 -1.28 16.48
N LYS A 54 -13.05 -0.55 17.60
CA LYS A 54 -14.18 0.35 17.88
C LYS A 54 -13.85 1.81 17.53
N PRO A 55 -14.86 2.68 17.29
CA PRO A 55 -14.63 4.10 17.07
C PRO A 55 -13.87 4.74 18.24
N VAL A 56 -13.02 5.71 17.93
CA VAL A 56 -12.22 6.44 18.91
C VAL A 56 -12.94 7.74 19.27
N GLU A 57 -13.10 8.03 20.55
CA GLU A 57 -13.61 9.33 20.99
C GLU A 57 -12.53 10.39 20.71
N LEU A 58 -12.88 11.35 19.85
CA LEU A 58 -12.05 12.50 19.57
C LEU A 58 -12.26 13.53 20.68
N LYS A 59 -11.16 14.05 21.21
CA LYS A 59 -11.16 15.15 22.18
C LYS A 59 -11.30 16.49 21.48
#